data_AF-R7WRW7-F1
#
_entry.id   AF-R7WRW7-F1
#
_cell.length_a   1.000
_cell.length_b   1.000
_cell.length_c   1.000
_cell.angle_alpha   90.00
_cell.angle_beta   90.00
_cell.angle_gamma   90.00
#
_symmetry.space_group_name_H-M   'P 1'
#
loop_
_entity.id
_entity.type
_entity.pdbx_description
1 polymer ?
#
loop_
_entity_poly.entity_id
_entity_poly.type
_entity_poly.pdbx_seq_one_letter_code
_entity_poly.pdbx_strand_id
1 'polypeptide(L)'
;MTTPLPTLVDRSDVEARLGETLEGPDALQADSLIEFAQVKLRALLPSLDARLSAGGLDQVLVRGTLVSAICRGLDVMRVGLRVRSEAYPEVTTTYADAPGDLIAFTDDELSALAPSAGISGGAFTIRPGGGL
;
A
#
# COMPACT_ATOMS: atom_id res chain seq x y z
N MET A 1 -4.77 5.10 -29.33
CA MET A 1 -3.52 4.56 -28.76
C MET A 1 -3.60 4.80 -27.26
N THR A 2 -3.66 3.74 -26.45
CA THR A 2 -3.64 3.87 -24.98
C THR A 2 -2.19 4.10 -24.57
N THR A 3 -1.90 5.25 -23.98
CA THR A 3 -0.61 5.48 -23.32
C THR A 3 -0.49 4.48 -22.17
N PRO A 4 0.61 3.71 -22.08
CA PRO A 4 0.80 2.82 -20.93
C PRO A 4 0.80 3.65 -19.66
N LEU A 5 -0.02 3.25 -18.68
CA LEU A 5 -0.06 3.96 -17.40
C LEU A 5 1.29 3.78 -16.70
N PRO A 6 1.82 4.82 -16.04
CA PRO A 6 3.11 4.75 -15.36
C PRO A 6 3.05 3.73 -14.24
N THR A 7 4.06 2.86 -14.13
CA THR A 7 4.16 1.91 -13.02
C THR A 7 4.41 2.66 -11.72
N LEU A 8 3.57 2.46 -10.71
CA LEU A 8 3.69 3.14 -9.40
C LEU A 8 4.65 2.42 -8.45
N VAL A 9 4.69 1.10 -8.52
CA VAL A 9 5.53 0.21 -7.72
C VAL A 9 5.94 -1.00 -8.57
N ASP A 10 7.11 -1.55 -8.30
CA ASP A 10 7.61 -2.76 -8.96
C ASP A 10 7.84 -3.89 -7.96
N ARG A 11 8.27 -5.06 -8.47
CA ARG A 11 8.54 -6.23 -7.63
C ARG A 11 9.67 -5.98 -6.63
N SER A 12 10.69 -5.21 -7.01
CA SER A 12 11.83 -4.93 -6.13
C SER A 12 11.42 -4.15 -4.88
N ASP A 13 10.37 -3.33 -4.98
CA ASP A 13 9.78 -2.64 -3.83
C ASP A 13 9.13 -3.60 -2.83
N VAL A 14 8.47 -4.63 -3.35
CA VAL A 14 7.83 -5.68 -2.54
C VAL A 14 8.89 -6.54 -1.88
N GLU A 15 9.90 -6.99 -2.64
CA GLU A 15 11.05 -7.75 -2.14
C GLU A 15 11.81 -6.99 -1.05
N ALA A 16 12.07 -5.70 -1.28
CA ALA A 16 12.73 -4.85 -0.29
C ALA A 16 11.92 -4.71 1.00
N ARG A 17 10.58 -4.70 0.91
CA ARG A 17 9.71 -4.63 2.09
C ARG A 17 9.64 -5.96 2.84
N LEU A 18 9.55 -7.07 2.11
CA LEU A 18 9.51 -8.42 2.71
C LEU A 18 10.87 -8.84 3.27
N GLY A 19 11.97 -8.27 2.75
CA GLY A 19 13.33 -8.66 3.12
C GLY A 19 13.75 -9.99 2.50
N GLU A 20 13.12 -10.40 1.40
CA GLU A 20 13.39 -11.64 0.69
C GLU A 20 13.25 -11.47 -0.83
N THR A 21 13.87 -12.36 -1.59
CA THR A 21 13.71 -12.43 -3.05
C THR A 21 12.56 -13.37 -3.39
N LEU A 22 11.67 -12.93 -4.29
CA LEU A 22 10.54 -13.74 -4.71
C LEU A 22 10.90 -14.52 -5.97
N GLU A 23 10.66 -15.83 -5.96
CA GLU A 23 10.96 -16.72 -7.08
C GLU A 23 9.76 -17.60 -7.45
N GLY A 24 9.77 -18.10 -8.69
CA GLY A 24 8.78 -19.07 -9.16
C GLY A 24 7.33 -18.59 -9.03
N PRO A 25 6.43 -19.36 -8.39
CA PRO A 25 5.03 -18.99 -8.24
C PRO A 25 4.80 -17.70 -7.44
N ASP A 26 5.61 -17.43 -6.42
CA ASP A 26 5.45 -16.24 -5.56
C ASP A 26 5.74 -14.96 -6.34
N ALA A 27 6.74 -14.98 -7.23
CA ALA A 27 7.04 -13.86 -8.12
C ALA A 27 5.86 -13.55 -9.05
N LEU A 28 5.24 -14.57 -9.63
CA LEU A 28 4.08 -14.42 -10.52
C LEU A 28 2.84 -13.90 -9.75
N GLN A 29 2.65 -14.36 -8.52
CA GLN A 29 1.57 -13.85 -7.66
C GLN A 29 1.80 -12.38 -7.30
N ALA A 30 3.03 -12.01 -6.95
CA ALA A 30 3.39 -10.63 -6.66
C ALA A 30 3.14 -9.71 -7.85
N ASP A 31 3.55 -10.10 -9.06
CA ASP A 31 3.30 -9.31 -10.27
C ASP A 31 1.80 -9.09 -10.53
N SER A 32 1.00 -10.16 -10.41
CA SER A 32 -0.45 -10.09 -10.58
C SER A 32 -1.10 -9.17 -9.54
N LEU A 33 -0.67 -9.25 -8.28
CA LEU A 33 -1.15 -8.37 -7.21
C LEU A 33 -0.71 -6.93 -7.42
N ILE A 34 0.50 -6.69 -7.93
CA ILE A 34 1.02 -5.36 -8.28
C ILE A 34 0.15 -4.73 -9.37
N GLU A 35 -0.16 -5.45 -10.45
CA GLU A 35 -1.04 -4.96 -11.51
C GLU A 35 -2.44 -4.62 -10.97
N PHE A 36 -3.02 -5.55 -10.22
CA PHE A 36 -4.36 -5.37 -9.66
C PHE A 36 -4.42 -4.20 -8.67
N ALA A 37 -3.46 -4.09 -7.76
CA ALA A 37 -3.42 -3.03 -6.75
C ALA A 37 -3.30 -1.64 -7.37
N GLN A 38 -2.47 -1.49 -8.42
CA GLN A 38 -2.32 -0.22 -9.13
C GLN A 38 -3.60 0.21 -9.84
N VAL A 39 -4.27 -0.72 -10.52
CA VAL A 39 -5.56 -0.43 -11.18
C VAL A 39 -6.62 -0.07 -10.13
N LYS A 40 -6.68 -0.84 -9.04
CA LYS A 40 -7.64 -0.60 -7.97
C LYS A 40 -7.44 0.75 -7.29
N LEU A 41 -6.20 1.12 -6.98
CA LEU A 41 -5.91 2.43 -6.37
C LEU A 41 -6.33 3.57 -7.30
N ARG A 42 -6.08 3.47 -8.61
CA ARG A 42 -6.53 4.47 -9.58
C ARG A 42 -8.04 4.55 -9.72
N ALA A 43 -8.75 3.43 -9.59
CA ALA A 43 -10.20 3.41 -9.57
C ALA A 43 -10.76 4.10 -8.32
N LEU A 44 -10.10 3.94 -7.17
CA LEU A 44 -10.48 4.58 -5.90
C LEU A 44 -10.10 6.06 -5.84
N LEU A 45 -8.98 6.44 -6.47
CA LEU A 45 -8.46 7.81 -6.53
C LEU A 45 -8.18 8.22 -7.98
N PRO A 46 -9.21 8.61 -8.77
CA PRO A 46 -9.04 8.98 -10.18
C PRO A 46 -8.10 10.16 -10.42
N SER A 47 -7.88 11.01 -9.41
CA SER A 47 -6.98 12.16 -9.47
C SER A 47 -5.53 11.85 -9.08
N LEU A 48 -5.21 10.58 -8.77
CA LEU A 48 -3.90 10.18 -8.27
C LEU A 48 -2.74 10.61 -9.18
N ASP A 49 -2.78 10.23 -10.46
CA ASP A 49 -1.69 10.52 -11.40
C ASP A 49 -1.52 12.05 -11.61
N ALA A 50 -2.62 12.80 -11.61
CA ALA A 50 -2.59 14.27 -11.69
C ALA A 50 -1.97 14.91 -10.44
N ARG A 51 -2.26 14.36 -9.25
CA ARG A 51 -1.71 14.87 -7.98
C ARG A 51 -0.24 14.52 -7.80
N LEU A 52 0.17 13.33 -8.23
CA LEU A 52 1.59 12.92 -8.24
C LEU A 52 2.41 13.82 -9.15
N SER A 53 1.95 14.05 -10.38
CA SER A 53 2.65 14.93 -11.33
C SER A 53 2.69 16.40 -10.89
N ALA A 54 1.67 16.87 -10.18
CA ALA A 54 1.63 18.22 -9.61
C ALA A 54 2.39 18.36 -8.28
N GLY A 55 2.94 17.28 -7.72
CA GLY A 55 3.58 17.28 -6.40
C GLY A 55 2.61 17.47 -5.22
N GLY A 56 1.30 17.38 -5.46
CA GLY A 56 0.26 17.48 -4.42
C GLY A 56 -0.02 16.16 -3.69
N LEU A 57 0.79 15.14 -3.98
CA LEU A 57 0.80 13.84 -3.30
C LEU A 57 2.24 13.32 -3.29
N ASP A 58 2.70 12.82 -2.15
CA ASP A 58 4.04 12.28 -1.99
C ASP A 58 4.14 10.88 -2.62
N GLN A 59 5.10 10.70 -3.52
CA GLN A 59 5.34 9.43 -4.21
C GLN A 59 5.77 8.31 -3.25
N VAL A 60 6.52 8.63 -2.20
CA VAL A 60 6.95 7.68 -1.17
C VAL A 60 5.74 7.16 -0.39
N LEU A 61 4.79 8.04 -0.09
CA LEU A 61 3.56 7.65 0.60
C LEU A 61 2.72 6.69 -0.27
N VAL A 62 2.50 7.03 -1.54
CA VAL A 62 1.78 6.16 -2.50
C VAL A 62 2.45 4.79 -2.62
N ARG A 63 3.77 4.78 -2.82
CA ARG A 63 4.55 3.53 -2.89
C ARG A 63 4.40 2.72 -1.61
N GLY A 64 4.54 3.35 -0.45
CA GLY A 64 4.40 2.69 0.85
C GLY A 64 3.02 2.05 1.05
N THR A 65 1.95 2.76 0.70
CA THR A 65 0.57 2.25 0.79
C THR A 65 0.34 1.07 -0.15
N LEU A 66 0.77 1.17 -1.40
CA LEU A 66 0.64 0.08 -2.38
C LEU A 66 1.38 -1.17 -1.94
N VAL A 67 2.66 -1.03 -1.58
CA VAL A 67 3.49 -2.18 -1.17
C VAL A 67 2.90 -2.85 0.07
N SER A 68 2.40 -2.08 1.04
CA SER A 68 1.79 -2.65 2.25
C SER A 68 0.50 -3.43 1.94
N ALA A 69 -0.32 -2.96 1.00
CA ALA A 69 -1.50 -3.69 0.54
C ALA A 69 -1.13 -4.99 -0.20
N ILE A 70 -0.08 -4.94 -1.04
CA ILE A 70 0.41 -6.10 -1.79
C ILE A 70 1.00 -7.17 -0.85
N CYS A 71 1.84 -6.77 0.12
CA CYS A 71 2.41 -7.68 1.10
C CYS A 71 1.31 -8.40 1.90
N ARG A 72 0.27 -7.68 2.33
CA ARG A 72 -0.90 -8.30 3.00
C ARG A 72 -1.60 -9.32 2.11
N GLY A 73 -1.78 -9.02 0.83
CA GLY A 73 -2.36 -9.95 -0.14
C GLY A 73 -1.51 -11.21 -0.34
N LEU A 74 -0.18 -11.06 -0.43
CA LEU A 74 0.76 -12.17 -0.53
C LEU A 74 0.74 -13.06 0.72
N ASP A 75 0.71 -12.45 1.91
CA ASP A 75 0.62 -13.20 3.17
C ASP A 75 -0.66 -14.05 3.23
N VAL A 76 -1.80 -13.49 2.80
CA VAL A 76 -3.08 -14.23 2.70
C VAL A 76 -2.97 -15.39 1.71
N MET A 77 -2.29 -15.20 0.58
CA MET A 77 -2.07 -16.27 -0.41
C MET A 77 -1.19 -17.39 0.15
N ARG A 78 -0.15 -17.05 0.92
CA ARG A 78 0.77 -18.01 1.56
C ARG A 78 0.10 -18.82 2.66
N VAL A 79 -0.73 -18.18 3.49
CA VAL A 79 -1.53 -18.85 4.53
C VAL A 79 -2.62 -19.72 3.89
N GLY A 80 -3.12 -19.32 2.71
CA GLY A 80 -4.18 -19.99 1.98
C GLY A 80 -5.54 -19.34 2.25
N LEU A 81 -6.28 -19.08 1.16
CA LEU A 81 -7.53 -18.30 1.10
C LEU A 81 -8.68 -18.73 2.05
N ARG A 82 -8.54 -19.85 2.78
CA ARG A 82 -9.56 -20.41 3.67
C ARG A 82 -9.00 -20.92 5.01
N VAL A 83 -7.71 -20.76 5.27
CA VAL A 83 -7.08 -21.23 6.50
C VAL A 83 -7.21 -20.13 7.57
N ARG A 84 -7.99 -20.39 8.62
CA ARG A 84 -8.23 -19.44 9.71
C ARG A 84 -7.39 -19.71 10.98
N SER A 85 -6.91 -20.93 11.14
CA SER A 85 -6.11 -21.35 12.28
C SER A 85 -5.45 -22.69 12.01
N GLU A 86 -4.25 -22.89 12.53
CA GLU A 86 -3.58 -24.19 12.56
C GLU A 86 -3.33 -24.57 14.03
N ALA A 87 -3.72 -25.79 14.41
CA ALA A 87 -3.67 -26.25 15.80
C ALA A 87 -2.90 -27.57 15.90
N TYR A 88 -1.81 -27.53 16.65
CA TYR A 88 -1.08 -28.69 17.17
C TYR A 88 -1.32 -28.80 18.68
N PRO A 89 -1.17 -29.99 19.31
CA PRO A 89 -1.45 -30.16 20.75
C PRO A 89 -0.65 -29.21 21.65
N GLU A 90 0.53 -28.81 21.19
CA GLU A 90 1.47 -27.91 21.88
C GLU A 90 1.38 -26.43 21.46
N VAL A 91 0.82 -26.11 20.30
CA VAL A 91 0.84 -24.74 19.74
C VAL A 91 -0.43 -24.45 18.93
N THR A 92 -1.08 -23.32 19.23
CA THR A 92 -2.16 -22.77 18.41
C THR A 92 -1.67 -21.52 17.71
N THR A 93 -1.71 -21.52 16.38
CA THR A 93 -1.42 -20.33 15.56
C THR A 93 -2.73 -19.79 15.00
N THR A 94 -3.08 -18.57 15.41
CA THR A 94 -4.25 -17.85 14.88
C THR A 94 -3.77 -16.84 13.85
N TYR A 95 -4.25 -16.99 12.61
CA TYR A 95 -4.01 -16.03 11.54
C TYR A 95 -5.07 -14.93 11.58
N ALA A 96 -4.73 -13.71 11.17
CA ALA A 96 -5.73 -12.65 11.00
C ALA A 96 -6.74 -13.07 9.92
N ASP A 97 -8.01 -12.72 10.10
CA ASP A 97 -9.04 -13.02 9.09
C ASP A 97 -8.62 -12.40 7.75
N ALA A 98 -8.64 -13.22 6.69
CA ALA A 98 -8.43 -12.72 5.35
C ALA A 98 -9.53 -11.68 5.05
N PRO A 99 -9.18 -10.45 4.66
CA PRO A 99 -10.18 -9.49 4.22
C PRO A 99 -10.99 -10.10 3.08
N GLY A 100 -12.26 -9.72 2.93
CA GLY A 100 -13.14 -10.24 1.88
C GLY A 100 -12.64 -9.98 0.45
N ASP A 101 -11.57 -9.20 0.31
CA ASP A 101 -10.90 -8.86 -0.95
C ASP A 101 -9.38 -8.95 -0.76
N LEU A 102 -8.67 -9.59 -1.71
CA LEU A 102 -7.23 -9.90 -1.61
C LEU A 102 -6.33 -8.67 -1.54
N ILE A 103 -6.76 -7.58 -2.17
CA ILE A 103 -6.12 -6.27 -2.05
C ILE A 103 -7.16 -5.32 -1.48
N ALA A 104 -6.94 -4.81 -0.27
CA ALA A 104 -7.80 -3.82 0.36
C ALA A 104 -6.98 -2.62 0.83
N PHE A 105 -7.52 -1.43 0.60
CA PHE A 105 -7.01 -0.19 1.16
C PHE A 105 -7.92 0.19 2.33
N THR A 106 -7.34 0.53 3.47
CA THR A 106 -8.13 1.00 4.61
C THR A 106 -8.59 2.44 4.37
N ASP A 107 -9.67 2.86 5.04
CA ASP A 107 -10.14 4.24 4.95
C ASP A 107 -9.05 5.23 5.42
N ASP A 108 -8.25 4.84 6.41
CA ASP A 108 -7.11 5.62 6.89
C ASP A 108 -6.01 5.77 5.82
N GLU A 109 -5.69 4.69 5.09
CA GLU A 109 -4.73 4.71 3.99
C GLU A 109 -5.22 5.63 2.86
N LEU A 110 -6.51 5.56 2.51
CA LEU A 110 -7.11 6.43 1.49
C LEU A 110 -7.18 7.89 1.96
N SER A 111 -7.49 8.12 3.23
CA SER A 111 -7.51 9.45 3.85
C SER A 111 -6.12 10.08 3.87
N ALA A 112 -5.07 9.29 4.12
CA ALA A 112 -3.68 9.77 4.05
C ALA A 112 -3.27 10.16 2.61
N LEU A 113 -3.79 9.48 1.59
CA LEU A 113 -3.54 9.80 0.18
C LEU A 113 -4.43 10.92 -0.36
N ALA A 114 -5.58 11.13 0.25
CA ALA A 114 -6.48 12.24 -0.03
C ALA A 114 -6.81 12.98 1.27
N PRO A 115 -5.83 13.68 1.87
CA PRO A 115 -6.13 14.52 3.02
C PRO A 115 -7.21 15.49 2.56
N SER A 116 -8.40 15.39 3.16
CA SER A 116 -9.45 16.36 2.95
C SER A 116 -8.81 17.73 3.19
N ALA A 117 -9.01 18.67 2.25
CA ALA A 117 -8.49 20.02 2.37
C ALA A 117 -9.04 20.63 3.66
N GLY A 118 -8.27 20.50 4.73
CA GLY A 118 -8.78 20.58 6.09
C GLY A 118 -7.67 20.71 7.13
N ILE A 119 -6.48 21.16 6.72
CA ILE A 119 -5.57 21.86 7.63
C ILE A 119 -5.04 23.06 6.87
N SER A 120 -5.66 24.22 7.12
CA SER A 120 -5.01 25.52 6.97
C SER A 120 -3.81 25.53 7.92
N GLY A 121 -2.70 24.96 7.47
CA GLY A 121 -1.42 25.00 8.16
C GLY A 121 -0.83 26.38 7.98
N GLY A 122 -1.31 27.34 8.79
CA GLY A 122 -0.69 28.65 8.91
C GLY A 122 0.81 28.48 9.12
N ALA A 123 1.60 29.28 8.41
CA ALA A 123 3.04 29.30 8.50
C ALA A 123 3.49 29.25 9.97
N PHE A 124 4.17 28.16 10.36
CA PHE A 124 4.87 28.09 11.64
C PHE A 124 6.03 29.08 11.58
N THR A 125 5.75 30.34 11.89
CA THR A 125 6.78 31.34 12.16
C THR A 125 7.28 31.06 13.56
N ILE A 126 8.29 30.20 13.68
CA ILE A 126 9.11 30.17 14.88
C ILE A 126 9.81 31.53 14.93
N ARG A 127 9.37 32.43 15.82
CA ARG A 127 10.17 33.59 16.24
C ARG A 127 11.09 33.13 17.36
N PRO A 128 12.39 32.91 17.12
CA PRO A 128 13.33 32.81 18.21
C PRO A 128 13.64 34.23 18.71
N GLY A 129 13.43 34.48 20.00
CA GLY A 129 13.97 35.66 20.68
C GLY A 129 12.94 36.67 21.16
N GLY A 130 12.31 36.38 22.29
CA GLY A 130 12.02 37.40 23.28
C GLY A 130 13.21 37.46 24.25
N GLY A 131 13.74 38.66 24.47
CA GLY A 131 14.76 38.90 25.49
C GLY A 131 15.74 40.00 25.13
N LEU A 132 15.37 41.24 25.47
CA LEU A 132 16.15 42.19 26.27
C LEU A 132 15.24 43.36 26.68
#